data_AF-A0A2V5YKL3-F1
#
_entry.id   AF-A0A2V5YKL3-F1
#
_cell.length_a   1.000
_cell.length_b   1.000
_cell.length_c   1.000
_cell.angle_alpha   90.00
_cell.angle_beta   90.00
_cell.angle_gamma   90.00
#
_symmetry.space_group_name_H-M   'P 1'
#
loop_
_entity.id
_entity.type
_entity.pdbx_description
1 polymer ?
#
loop_
_entity_poly.entity_id
_entity_poly.type
_entity_poly.pdbx_seq_one_letter_code
_entity_poly.pdbx_strand_id
1 'polypeptide(L)'
;MVAVGLLIVWIVGYRMLDPKTHLGAFFGNAIADWSGSVVIILGTKFLYEVGSAESRPVKGKKRSAWLDFLYRHSLLIFIGITGIGWAVLFASMNAESKWGQVVGNIVSEWVQMAGLVFLTKRLIEIGSKESRR
;
A
#
# COMPACT_ATOMS: atom_id res chain seq x y z
N MET A 1 15.55 13.07 -5.31
CA MET A 1 16.61 13.56 -4.40
C MET A 1 16.03 14.06 -3.07
N VAL A 2 15.02 14.95 -3.06
CA VAL A 2 14.38 15.45 -1.83
C VAL A 2 13.73 14.33 -0.98
N ALA A 3 12.98 13.41 -1.59
CA ALA A 3 12.32 12.32 -0.86
C ALA A 3 13.30 11.35 -0.17
N VAL A 4 14.44 11.05 -0.82
CA VAL A 4 15.49 10.22 -0.24
C VAL A 4 16.16 10.93 0.94
N GLY A 5 16.41 12.24 0.82
CA GLY A 5 16.93 13.06 1.92
C GLY A 5 15.98 13.07 3.12
N LEU A 6 14.68 13.22 2.91
CA LEU A 6 13.68 13.18 3.98
C LEU A 6 13.61 11.81 4.67
N LEU A 7 13.65 10.72 3.90
CA LEU A 7 13.74 9.37 4.47
C LEU A 7 15.00 9.17 5.31
N ILE A 8 16.15 9.67 4.85
CA ILE A 8 17.40 9.61 5.62
C ILE A 8 17.25 10.38 6.93
N VAL A 9 16.67 11.58 6.91
CA VAL A 9 16.43 12.39 8.13
C VAL A 9 15.52 11.62 9.10
N TRP A 10 14.44 11.01 8.62
CA TRP A 10 13.55 10.22 9.46
C TRP A 10 14.24 8.99 10.06
N ILE A 11 15.00 8.25 9.26
CA ILE A 11 15.75 7.08 9.71
C ILE A 11 16.82 7.46 10.74
N VAL A 12 17.58 8.53 10.50
CA VAL A 12 18.60 9.02 11.42
C VAL A 12 17.97 9.52 12.72
N GLY A 13 16.89 10.31 12.64
CA GLY A 13 16.14 10.76 13.81
C GLY A 13 15.61 9.59 14.64
N TYR A 14 15.04 8.58 14.00
CA TYR A 14 14.52 7.38 14.67
C TYR A 14 15.62 6.50 15.30
N ARG A 15 16.81 6.46 14.68
CA ARG A 15 17.98 5.78 15.25
C ARG A 15 18.45 6.47 16.53
N MET A 16 18.52 7.80 16.53
CA MET A 16 19.09 8.58 17.63
C MET A 16 18.14 8.80 18.81
N LEU A 17 16.83 8.81 18.57
CA LEU A 17 15.84 9.11 19.61
C LEU A 17 15.19 7.85 20.18
N ASP A 18 14.84 7.88 21.46
CA ASP A 18 14.06 6.82 22.11
C ASP A 18 12.61 6.86 21.59
N PRO A 19 12.02 5.73 21.15
CA PRO A 19 10.68 5.70 20.56
C PRO A 19 9.60 6.09 21.57
N LYS A 20 9.90 6.04 22.88
CA LYS A 20 8.99 6.47 23.94
C LYS A 20 8.94 8.00 24.10
N THR A 21 9.82 8.73 23.42
CA THR A 21 9.77 10.19 23.37
C THR A 21 8.82 10.64 22.25
N HIS A 22 8.17 11.80 22.44
CA HIS A 22 7.27 12.37 21.43
C HIS A 22 7.91 12.49 20.03
N LEU A 23 9.19 12.88 19.99
CA LEU A 23 9.94 12.98 18.73
C LEU A 23 10.28 11.62 18.14
N GLY A 24 10.72 10.66 18.96
CA GLY A 24 11.00 9.30 18.50
C GLY A 24 9.77 8.61 17.91
N ALA A 25 8.61 8.74 18.57
CA ALA A 25 7.34 8.25 18.04
C ALA A 25 6.96 8.92 16.72
N PHE A 26 7.13 10.24 16.61
CA PHE A 26 6.89 10.99 15.38
C PHE A 26 7.75 10.49 14.21
N PHE A 27 9.06 10.31 14.41
CA PHE A 27 9.94 9.79 13.36
C PHE A 27 9.58 8.36 12.96
N GLY A 28 9.18 7.51 13.92
CA GLY A 28 8.72 6.16 13.64
C GLY A 28 7.46 6.12 12.78
N ASN A 29 6.47 6.96 13.10
CA ASN A 29 5.26 7.13 12.28
C ASN A 29 5.61 7.69 10.90
N ALA A 30 6.40 8.76 10.82
CA ALA A 30 6.80 9.34 9.53
C ALA A 30 7.50 8.33 8.61
N ILE A 31 8.30 7.40 9.16
CA ILE A 31 8.89 6.30 8.37
C ILE A 31 7.80 5.36 7.85
N ALA A 32 6.82 4.98 8.68
CA ALA A 32 5.71 4.12 8.29
C ALA A 32 4.89 4.74 7.15
N ASP A 33 4.40 5.96 7.35
CA ASP A 33 3.55 6.69 6.41
C ASP A 33 4.23 6.89 5.05
N TRP A 34 5.51 7.26 5.07
CA TRP A 34 6.29 7.44 3.85
C TRP A 34 6.56 6.11 3.15
N SER A 35 6.86 5.05 3.91
CA SER A 35 7.09 3.72 3.35
C SER A 35 5.81 3.18 2.70
N GLY A 36 4.67 3.31 3.39
CA GLY A 36 3.37 2.93 2.87
C GLY A 36 3.04 3.68 1.58
N SER A 37 3.24 5.01 1.59
CA SER A 37 3.03 5.86 0.41
C SER A 37 3.89 5.44 -0.79
N VAL A 38 5.18 5.15 -0.57
CA VAL A 38 6.08 4.69 -1.64
C VAL A 38 5.62 3.36 -2.22
N VAL A 39 5.23 2.39 -1.39
CA VAL A 39 4.75 1.09 -1.85
C VAL A 39 3.47 1.24 -2.68
N ILE A 40 2.53 2.10 -2.27
CA ILE A 40 1.32 2.37 -3.05
C ILE A 40 1.63 3.08 -4.36
N ILE A 41 2.45 4.11 -4.36
CA ILE A 41 2.80 4.85 -5.58
C ILE A 41 3.49 3.93 -6.58
N LEU A 42 4.46 3.13 -6.13
CA LEU A 42 5.16 2.19 -7.01
C LEU A 42 4.24 1.06 -7.47
N GLY A 43 3.40 0.53 -6.58
CA GLY A 43 2.44 -0.52 -6.89
C GLY A 43 1.41 -0.06 -7.91
N THR A 44 0.77 1.08 -7.67
CA THR A 44 -0.18 1.68 -8.61
C THR A 44 0.50 2.03 -9.93
N LYS A 45 1.67 2.67 -9.90
CA LYS A 45 2.44 2.97 -11.12
C LYS A 45 2.74 1.70 -11.90
N PHE A 46 3.27 0.65 -11.27
CA PHE A 46 3.56 -0.61 -11.93
C PHE A 46 2.29 -1.25 -12.50
N LEU A 47 1.21 -1.35 -11.73
CA LEU A 47 -0.03 -1.99 -12.18
C LEU A 47 -0.76 -1.21 -13.28
N TYR A 48 -0.77 0.11 -13.21
CA TYR A 48 -1.41 0.97 -14.22
C TYR A 48 -0.52 1.19 -15.45
N GLU A 49 0.81 1.31 -15.32
CA GLU A 49 1.71 1.46 -16.47
C GLU A 49 1.91 0.14 -17.22
N VAL A 50 2.00 -1.00 -16.52
CA VAL A 50 2.03 -2.34 -17.16
C VAL A 50 0.72 -2.63 -17.92
N GLY A 51 -0.37 -1.92 -17.58
CA GLY A 51 -1.67 -1.98 -18.26
C GLY A 51 -2.03 -0.75 -19.12
N SER A 52 -1.14 0.23 -19.26
CA SER A 52 -1.47 1.50 -19.92
C SER A 52 -1.72 1.31 -21.42
N ALA A 53 -2.72 2.03 -21.94
CA ALA A 53 -3.29 1.92 -23.28
C ALA A 53 -2.33 2.21 -24.45
N GLU A 54 -1.08 2.60 -24.19
CA GLU A 54 -0.01 2.60 -25.20
C GLU A 54 0.51 1.19 -25.54
N SER A 55 0.32 0.21 -24.65
CA SER A 55 0.49 -1.20 -24.96
C SER A 55 -0.75 -1.69 -25.73
N ARG A 56 -0.72 -1.50 -27.06
CA ARG A 56 -1.77 -1.93 -28.01
C ARG A 56 -2.35 -3.28 -27.57
N PRO A 57 -3.68 -3.42 -27.36
CA PRO A 57 -4.26 -4.74 -27.21
C PRO A 57 -3.95 -5.51 -28.50
N VAL A 58 -3.19 -6.60 -28.39
CA VAL A 58 -3.00 -7.53 -29.49
C VAL A 58 -4.39 -8.10 -29.79
N LYS A 59 -5.05 -7.52 -30.81
CA LYS A 59 -6.32 -8.00 -31.35
C LYS A 59 -6.15 -9.49 -31.66
N GLY A 60 -6.86 -10.36 -30.93
CA GLY A 60 -7.09 -11.73 -31.39
C GLY A 60 -6.95 -12.89 -30.41
N LYS A 61 -6.50 -12.72 -29.15
CA LYS A 61 -6.49 -13.85 -28.18
C LYS A 61 -7.66 -13.74 -27.20
N LYS A 62 -8.49 -14.79 -27.15
CA LYS A 62 -9.52 -14.99 -26.11
C LYS A 62 -8.87 -14.84 -24.73
N ARG A 63 -9.00 -13.66 -24.13
CA ARG A 63 -8.51 -13.38 -22.77
C ARG A 63 -9.38 -14.22 -21.84
N SER A 64 -8.77 -15.11 -21.06
CA SER A 64 -9.54 -15.95 -20.16
C SER A 64 -10.24 -15.07 -19.12
N ALA A 65 -11.47 -15.42 -18.73
CA ALA A 65 -12.23 -14.66 -17.74
C ALA A 65 -11.44 -14.43 -16.42
N TRP A 66 -10.54 -15.36 -16.09
CA TRP A 66 -9.61 -15.25 -14.97
C TRP A 66 -8.57 -14.13 -15.14
N LEU A 67 -7.97 -13.98 -16.32
CA LEU A 67 -7.00 -12.91 -16.58
C LEU A 67 -7.67 -11.53 -16.58
N ASP A 68 -8.88 -11.43 -17.11
CA ASP A 68 -9.66 -10.19 -17.04
C ASP A 68 -10.10 -9.87 -15.60
N PHE A 69 -10.43 -10.88 -14.79
CA PHE A 69 -10.72 -10.70 -13.37
C PHE A 69 -9.49 -10.21 -12.59
N LEU A 70 -8.33 -10.85 -12.79
CA LEU A 70 -7.05 -10.45 -12.21
C LEU A 70 -6.66 -9.03 -12.60
N TYR A 71 -6.88 -8.65 -13.85
CA TYR A 71 -6.62 -7.30 -14.32
C TYR A 71 -7.55 -6.27 -13.66
N ARG A 72 -8.86 -6.56 -13.63
CA ARG A 72 -9.89 -5.68 -13.04
C ARG A 72 -9.75 -5.50 -11.52
N HIS A 73 -9.20 -6.50 -10.82
CA HIS A 73 -9.00 -6.47 -9.37
C HIS A 73 -7.53 -6.36 -8.97
N SER A 74 -6.63 -6.09 -9.91
CA SER A 74 -5.18 -6.07 -9.72
C SER A 74 -4.74 -5.21 -8.53
N LEU A 75 -5.33 -4.02 -8.36
CA LEU A 75 -5.06 -3.15 -7.22
C LEU A 75 -5.48 -3.75 -5.88
N LEU A 76 -6.66 -4.37 -5.81
CA LEU A 76 -7.14 -5.02 -4.58
C LEU A 76 -6.30 -6.25 -4.23
N ILE A 77 -5.94 -7.04 -5.23
CA ILE A 77 -5.08 -8.21 -5.07
C ILE A 77 -3.69 -7.78 -4.60
N PHE A 78 -3.14 -6.71 -5.19
CA PHE A 78 -1.87 -6.13 -4.77
C PHE A 78 -1.91 -5.66 -3.31
N ILE A 79 -2.92 -4.87 -2.93
CA ILE A 79 -3.09 -4.41 -1.54
C ILE A 79 -3.23 -5.61 -0.59
N GLY A 80 -3.98 -6.64 -0.98
CA GLY A 80 -4.16 -7.86 -0.20
C GLY A 80 -2.85 -8.62 0.02
N ILE A 81 -2.10 -8.91 -1.06
CA ILE A 81 -0.84 -9.65 -0.99
C ILE A 81 0.21 -8.87 -0.18
N THR A 82 0.37 -7.59 -0.48
CA THR A 82 1.33 -6.73 0.24
C THR A 82 0.95 -6.54 1.71
N GLY A 83 -0.34 -6.44 2.02
CA GLY A 83 -0.85 -6.38 3.39
C GLY A 83 -0.58 -7.65 4.18
N ILE A 84 -0.76 -8.82 3.56
CA ILE A 84 -0.39 -10.11 4.17
C ILE A 84 1.12 -10.15 4.43
N GLY A 85 1.94 -9.69 3.47
CA GLY A 85 3.39 -9.61 3.64
C GLY A 85 3.80 -8.78 4.85
N TRP A 86 3.21 -7.59 5.02
CA TRP A 86 3.44 -6.74 6.18
C TRP A 86 2.95 -7.37 7.49
N ALA A 87 1.78 -8.02 7.47
CA ALA A 87 1.23 -8.68 8.65
C ALA A 87 2.09 -9.86 9.11
N VAL A 88 2.59 -10.67 8.17
CA VAL A 88 3.52 -11.78 8.46
C VAL A 88 4.84 -11.24 8.99
N LEU A 89 5.37 -10.17 8.39
CA LEU A 89 6.57 -9.52 8.89
C LEU A 89 6.37 -9.02 10.33
N PHE A 90 5.28 -8.31 10.60
CA PHE A 90 4.95 -7.84 11.94
C PHE A 90 4.82 -8.99 12.95
N ALA A 91 4.15 -10.09 12.57
CA ALA A 91 3.99 -11.27 13.43
C ALA A 91 5.34 -11.94 13.78
N SER A 92 6.35 -11.79 12.92
CA SER A 92 7.71 -12.29 13.19
C SER A 92 8.55 -11.35 14.09
N MET A 93 8.05 -10.16 14.40
CA MET A 93 8.77 -9.13 15.15
C MET A 93 8.24 -8.98 16.57
N ASN A 94 9.11 -8.56 17.49
CA ASN A 94 8.66 -8.11 18.81
C ASN A 94 7.95 -6.75 18.65
N ALA A 95 6.65 -6.72 18.93
CA ALA A 95 5.80 -5.53 18.78
C ALA A 95 6.28 -4.32 19.61
N GLU A 96 6.96 -4.55 20.73
CA GLU A 96 7.50 -3.47 21.58
C GLU A 96 8.86 -2.95 21.12
N SER A 97 9.52 -3.66 20.21
CA SER A 97 10.77 -3.19 19.63
C SER A 97 10.54 -1.96 18.76
N LYS A 98 11.56 -1.09 18.64
CA LYS A 98 11.54 0.09 17.75
C LYS A 98 10.94 -0.25 16.37
N TRP A 99 11.55 -1.18 15.67
CA TRP A 99 11.08 -1.56 14.32
C TRP A 99 9.75 -2.31 14.33
N GLY A 100 9.42 -3.02 15.41
CA GLY A 100 8.09 -3.59 15.61
C GLY A 100 7.01 -2.51 15.58
N GLN A 101 7.21 -1.40 16.28
CA GLN A 101 6.27 -0.26 16.26
C GLN A 101 6.09 0.32 14.85
N VAL A 102 7.20 0.54 14.12
CA VAL A 102 7.15 1.07 12.74
C VAL A 102 6.38 0.12 11.81
N VAL A 103 6.71 -1.18 11.84
CA VAL A 103 6.03 -2.16 10.99
C VAL A 103 4.57 -2.34 11.39
N GLY A 104 4.25 -2.27 12.69
CA GLY A 104 2.87 -2.28 13.18
C GLY A 104 2.06 -1.09 12.67
N ASN A 105 2.66 0.10 12.61
CA ASN A 105 2.03 1.27 12.01
C ASN A 105 1.79 1.09 10.51
N ILE A 106 2.78 0.56 9.76
CA ILE A 106 2.61 0.23 8.34
C ILE A 106 1.42 -0.71 8.14
N VAL A 107 1.31 -1.77 8.96
CA VAL A 107 0.17 -2.71 8.89
C VAL A 107 -1.15 -2.00 9.15
N SER A 108 -1.22 -1.15 10.17
CA SER A 108 -2.43 -0.38 10.53
C SER A 108 -2.90 0.52 9.38
N GLU A 109 -1.99 1.29 8.80
CA GLU A 109 -2.28 2.14 7.64
C GLU A 109 -2.73 1.30 6.43
N TRP A 110 -2.09 0.16 6.19
CA TRP A 110 -2.44 -0.73 5.09
C TRP A 110 -3.87 -1.25 5.21
N VAL A 111 -4.27 -1.65 6.43
CA VAL A 111 -5.63 -2.07 6.75
C VAL A 111 -6.61 -0.91 6.55
N GLN A 112 -6.26 0.30 6.97
CA GLN A 112 -7.09 1.49 6.78
C GLN A 112 -7.32 1.80 5.30
N MET A 113 -6.27 1.80 4.47
CA MET A 113 -6.39 2.02 3.03
C MET A 113 -7.19 0.91 2.35
N ALA A 114 -6.95 -0.36 2.72
CA ALA A 114 -7.74 -1.48 2.21
C ALA A 114 -9.22 -1.32 2.56
N GLY A 115 -9.52 -0.90 3.79
CA GLY A 115 -10.88 -0.56 4.24
C GLY A 115 -11.50 0.56 3.39
N LEU A 116 -10.76 1.63 3.11
CA LEU A 116 -11.24 2.73 2.28
C LEU A 116 -11.51 2.30 0.83
N VAL A 117 -10.62 1.51 0.22
CA VAL A 117 -10.82 0.97 -1.14
C VAL A 117 -12.03 0.03 -1.17
N PHE A 118 -12.21 -0.81 -0.16
CA PHE A 118 -13.36 -1.70 -0.07
C PHE A 118 -14.66 -0.93 0.12
N LEU A 119 -14.68 0.05 1.03
CA LEU A 119 -15.85 0.88 1.30
C LEU A 119 -16.23 1.73 0.10
N THR A 120 -15.27 2.31 -0.61
CA THR A 120 -15.56 3.08 -1.83
C THR A 120 -16.15 2.19 -2.93
N LYS A 121 -15.60 1.00 -3.18
CA LYS A 121 -16.25 0.05 -4.10
C LYS A 121 -17.66 -0.32 -3.66
N ARG A 122 -17.85 -0.68 -2.39
CA ARG A 122 -19.15 -1.17 -1.91
C ARG A 122 -20.21 -0.08 -1.79
N LEU A 123 -19.86 1.12 -1.35
CA LEU A 123 -20.82 2.20 -1.10
C LEU A 123 -21.06 3.07 -2.34
N ILE A 124 -20.02 3.31 -3.16
CA ILE A 124 -20.13 4.18 -4.33
C ILE A 124 -20.54 3.39 -5.57
N GLU A 125 -19.97 2.21 -5.84
CA GLU A 125 -20.34 1.44 -7.05
C GLU A 125 -21.70 0.74 -6.94
N ILE A 126 -22.15 0.33 -5.75
CA ILE A 126 -23.49 -0.28 -5.57
C ILE A 126 -24.61 0.76 -5.74
N GLY A 127 -24.31 2.05 -5.51
CA GLY A 127 -25.26 3.16 -5.67
C GLY A 127 -25.13 3.99 -6.95
N SER A 128 -24.07 3.79 -7.74
CA SER A 128 -23.83 4.55 -8.97
C SER A 128 -24.75 4.09 -10.11
N LYS A 129 -25.28 5.05 -10.88
CA LYS A 129 -26.20 4.83 -12.01
C LYS A 129 -25.65 3.94 -13.13
N GLU A 130 -24.36 3.59 -13.09
CA GLU A 130 -23.71 2.66 -14.02
C GLU A 130 -24.07 1.19 -13.80
N SER A 131 -24.54 0.76 -12.62
CA SER A 131 -24.99 -0.64 -12.41
C SER A 131 -26.36 -0.95 -13.04
N ARG A 132 -27.06 0.09 -13.52
CA ARG A 132 -28.39 0.00 -14.14
C ARG A 132 -28.36 0.00 -15.67
N ARG A 133 -27.19 -0.07 -16.31
CA ARG A 133 -27.06 -0.17 -17.77
C ARG A 133 -26.51 -1.51 -18.21
#